data_AF-A0AAD5LD29-F1
#
_entry.id   AF-A0AAD5LD29-F1
#
_cell.length_a   1.000
_cell.length_b   1.000
_cell.length_c   1.000
_cell.angle_alpha   90.00
_cell.angle_beta   90.00
_cell.angle_gamma   90.00
#
_symmetry.space_group_name_H-M   'P 1'
#
loop_
_entity.id
_entity.type
_entity.pdbx_description
1 polymer ?
#
loop_
_entity_poly.entity_id
_entity_poly.type
_entity_poly.pdbx_seq_one_letter_code
_entity_poly.pdbx_strand_id
1 'polypeptide(L)' 'MGAEESKVIELPPGANPCAAQMDAYMKCVNAKNAESGGLRDGDECEKEGEAYRECRRIAKELKKAQQQQAANKKAE' A
#
# COMPACT_ATOMS: atom_id res chain seq x y z
N MET A 1 -18.94 16.64 17.49
CA MET A 1 -18.48 15.26 17.22
C MET A 1 -17.65 15.32 15.96
N GLY A 2 -16.33 15.11 15.90
CA GLY A 2 -15.31 14.78 16.88
C GLY A 2 -13.98 14.67 16.10
N ALA A 3 -12.94 15.31 16.65
CA ALA A 3 -11.50 15.14 16.45
C ALA A 3 -10.94 14.82 15.05
N GLU A 4 -10.18 15.79 14.57
CA GLU A 4 -9.00 15.61 13.75
C GLU A 4 -8.12 14.48 14.29
N GLU A 5 -7.85 13.47 13.47
CA GLU A 5 -6.62 12.70 13.59
C GLU A 5 -5.96 12.72 12.21
N SER A 6 -5.13 13.75 12.01
CA SER A 6 -3.87 13.56 11.29
C SER A 6 -3.07 12.52 12.07
N LYS A 7 -3.50 11.26 11.98
CA LYS A 7 -2.67 10.14 12.38
C LYS A 7 -1.55 10.18 11.37
N VAL A 8 -0.40 10.72 11.79
CA VAL A 8 0.88 10.18 11.33
C VAL A 8 0.66 8.68 11.43
N ILE A 9 0.40 8.03 10.30
CA ILE A 9 0.27 6.60 10.26
C ILE A 9 1.69 6.16 10.57
N GLU A 10 2.00 6.04 11.86
CA GLU A 10 3.12 5.26 12.36
C GLU A 10 2.83 3.86 11.83
N LEU A 11 3.24 3.65 10.58
CA LEU A 11 3.29 2.33 10.00
C LEU A 11 4.24 1.56 10.92
N PRO A 12 3.77 0.50 11.61
CA PRO A 12 4.63 -0.23 12.50
C PRO A 12 5.92 -0.63 11.77
N PRO A 13 7.08 -0.73 12.44
CA PRO A 13 8.32 -1.15 11.78
C PRO A 13 8.12 -2.56 11.18
N GLY A 14 7.91 -2.62 9.86
CA GLY A 14 7.50 -3.85 9.14
C GLY A 14 6.16 -3.74 8.40
N ALA A 15 5.39 -2.67 8.61
CA ALA A 15 4.20 -2.38 7.85
C ALA A 15 4.57 -2.00 6.42
N ASN A 16 3.89 -2.65 5.49
CA ASN A 16 4.06 -2.41 4.08
C ASN A 16 3.54 -1.00 3.79
N PRO A 17 4.35 -0.07 3.23
CA PRO A 17 3.89 1.30 2.87
C PRO A 17 2.72 1.28 1.89
N CYS A 18 2.44 0.12 1.30
CA CYS A 18 1.36 -0.13 0.35
C CYS A 18 0.18 -0.88 0.96
N ALA A 19 0.13 -1.04 2.29
CA ALA A 19 -0.94 -1.75 2.97
C ALA A 19 -2.31 -1.10 2.72
N ALA A 20 -2.37 0.24 2.63
CA ALA A 20 -3.61 0.96 2.32
C ALA A 20 -4.15 0.65 0.91
N GLN A 21 -3.27 0.65 -0.10
CA GLN A 21 -3.62 0.31 -1.48
C GLN A 21 -3.99 -1.17 -1.62
N MET A 22 -3.31 -2.04 -0.87
CA MET A 22 -3.61 -3.47 -0.79
C MET A 22 -5.00 -3.72 -0.18
N ASP A 23 -5.32 -3.05 0.93
CA ASP A 23 -6.59 -3.15 1.61
C ASP A 23 -7.74 -2.65 0.72
N ALA A 24 -7.54 -1.53 0.00
CA ALA A 24 -8.49 -1.02 -0.98
C ALA A 24 -8.75 -2.04 -2.11
N TYR A 25 -7.69 -2.62 -2.67
CA TYR A 25 -7.82 -3.66 -3.70
C TYR A 25 -8.57 -4.89 -3.16
N MET A 26 -8.23 -5.38 -1.96
CA MET A 26 -8.90 -6.53 -1.36
C MET A 26 -10.38 -6.25 -1.05
N LYS A 27 -10.72 -5.03 -0.60
CA LYS A 27 -12.11 -4.61 -0.40
C LYS A 27 -12.89 -4.60 -1.70
N CYS A 28 -12.31 -4.05 -2.77
CA CYS A 28 -12.94 -4.08 -4.09
C CYS A 28 -13.16 -5.53 -4.55
N VAL A 29 -12.13 -6.38 -4.49
CA VAL A 29 -12.23 -7.79 -4.92
C VAL A 29 -13.30 -8.53 -4.11
N ASN A 30 -13.36 -8.30 -2.80
CA ASN A 30 -14.34 -8.95 -1.93
C ASN A 30 -15.77 -8.47 -2.22
N ALA A 31 -15.96 -7.16 -2.38
CA ALA A 31 -17.24 -6.58 -2.78
C ALA A 31 -17.71 -7.16 -4.12
N LYS A 32 -16.84 -7.20 -5.13
CA LYS A 32 -17.16 -7.75 -6.46
C LYS A 32 -17.40 -9.26 -6.45
N ASN A 33 -16.67 -10.01 -5.63
CA ASN A 33 -16.95 -11.44 -5.41
C ASN A 33 -18.34 -11.64 -4.80
N ALA A 34 -18.73 -10.79 -3.84
CA ALA A 34 -20.04 -10.85 -3.20
C ALA A 34 -21.18 -10.38 -4.11
N GLU A 35 -20.97 -9.37 -4.95
CA GLU A 35 -22.00 -8.78 -5.82
C GLU A 35 -22.20 -9.56 -7.14
N SER A 36 -21.11 -9.91 -7.83
CA SER A 36 -21.16 -10.48 -9.19
C SER A 36 -20.89 -11.98 -9.25
N GLY A 37 -20.62 -12.62 -8.09
CA GLY A 37 -20.22 -14.02 -8.00
C GLY A 37 -18.78 -14.29 -8.43
N GLY A 38 -17.94 -13.25 -8.48
CA GLY A 38 -16.53 -13.33 -8.86
C GLY A 38 -16.09 -12.17 -9.76
N LEU A 39 -14.80 -11.87 -9.71
CA LEU A 39 -14.15 -10.88 -10.57
C LEU A 39 -14.09 -11.46 -12.00
N ARG A 40 -15.03 -11.06 -12.87
CA ARG A 40 -15.22 -11.72 -14.19
C ARG A 40 -14.11 -11.40 -15.21
N ASP A 41 -13.50 -10.22 -15.14
CA ASP A 41 -12.61 -9.74 -16.21
C ASP A 41 -11.31 -9.06 -15.73
N GLY A 42 -10.97 -9.13 -14.44
CA GLY A 42 -9.72 -8.50 -13.96
C GLY A 42 -9.75 -6.97 -13.85
N ASP A 43 -10.72 -6.32 -14.49
CA ASP A 43 -10.79 -4.87 -14.69
C ASP A 43 -11.42 -4.09 -13.51
N GLU A 44 -12.39 -4.69 -12.80
CA GLU A 44 -13.19 -3.97 -11.78
C GLU A 44 -12.38 -3.39 -10.62
N CYS A 45 -11.21 -3.98 -10.33
CA CYS A 45 -10.28 -3.51 -9.30
C CYS A 45 -8.89 -3.23 -9.89
N GLU A 46 -8.76 -3.06 -11.21
CA GLU A 46 -7.49 -2.80 -11.88
C GLU A 46 -6.86 -1.51 -11.35
N LYS A 47 -7.66 -0.46 -11.16
CA LYS A 47 -7.20 0.83 -10.64
C LYS A 47 -6.56 0.73 -9.25
N GLU A 48 -7.18 0.03 -8.30
CA GLU A 48 -6.58 -0.22 -6.99
C GLU A 48 -5.37 -1.17 -7.09
N GLY A 49 -5.41 -2.14 -8.01
CA GLY A 49 -4.30 -3.04 -8.29
C GLY A 49 -3.06 -2.33 -8.86
N GLU A 50 -3.25 -1.37 -9.76
CA GLU A 50 -2.21 -0.51 -10.31
C GLU A 50 -1.62 0.39 -9.23
N ALA A 51 -2.45 1.03 -8.41
CA ALA A 51 -1.99 1.83 -7.28
C ALA A 51 -1.13 1.00 -6.30
N TYR A 52 -1.50 -0.25 -6.05
CA TYR A 52 -0.70 -1.17 -5.24
C TYR A 52 0.63 -1.55 -5.91
N ARG A 53 0.64 -1.85 -7.21
CA ARG A 53 1.87 -2.15 -7.97
C ARG A 53 2.82 -0.96 -8.00
N GLU A 54 2.30 0.23 -8.25
CA GLU A 54 3.08 1.47 -8.27
C GLU A 54 3.66 1.76 -6.90
N CYS A 55 2.85 1.67 -5.85
CA CYS A 55 3.35 1.82 -4.48
C CYS A 55 4.46 0.81 -4.18
N ARG A 56 4.31 -0.47 -4.56
CA ARG A 56 5.37 -1.47 -4.33
C ARG A 56 6.66 -1.12 -5.05
N ARG A 57 6.58 -0.53 -6.24
CA ARG A 57 7.75 -0.07 -7.01
C ARG A 57 8.46 1.05 -6.24
N ILE A 58 7.72 2.06 -5.80
CA ILE A 58 8.24 3.19 -5.01
C ILE A 58 8.80 2.70 -3.67
N ALA A 59 8.11 1.82 -2.97
CA ALA A 59 8.53 1.25 -1.70
C ALA A 59 9.86 0.49 -1.81
N LYS A 60 10.09 -0.20 -2.94
CA LYS A 60 11.35 -0.89 -3.21
C LYS A 60 12.50 0.09 -3.34
N GLU A 61 12.29 1.18 -4.08
CA GLU A 61 13.28 2.26 -4.25
C GLU A 61 13.53 2.99 -2.92
N LEU A 62 12.48 3.31 -2.16
CA LEU A 62 12.60 3.91 -0.83
C LEU A 62 13.36 3.00 0.13
N LYS A 63 13.10 1.69 0.13
CA LYS A 63 13.84 0.74 0.99
C LYS A 63 15.32 0.67 0.59
N LYS A 64 15.64 0.79 -0.70
CA LYS A 64 17.02 0.86 -1.18
C LYS A 64 17.69 2.17 -0.75
N ALA A 65 16.99 3.30 -0.90
CA ALA A 65 17.46 4.62 -0.47
C ALA A 65 17.66 4.69 1.05
N GLN A 66 16.74 4.14 1.85
CA GLN A 66 16.86 4.07 3.30
C GLN A 66 18.04 3.19 3.74
N GLN A 67 18.27 2.06 3.08
CA GLN A 67 19.47 1.23 3.33
C GLN A 67 20.76 2.00 3.01
N GLN A 68 20.77 2.74 1.90
CA GLN A 68 21.91 3.58 1.51
C GLN A 68 22.16 4.72 2.52
N GLN A 69 21.10 5.40 2.97
CA GLN A 69 21.20 6.46 3.99
C GLN A 69 21.64 5.91 5.35
N ALA A 70 21.12 4.75 5.75
CA ALA A 70 21.54 4.08 6.98
C ALA A 70 23.01 3.64 6.94
N ALA A 71 23.53 3.28 5.76
CA ALA A 71 24.95 3.00 5.56
C ALA A 71 25.81 4.27 5.67
N ASN A 72 25.37 5.39 5.07
CA ASN A 72 26.10 6.66 5.14
C ASN A 72 26.13 7.24 6.56
N LYS A 73 25.03 7.12 7.32
CA LYS A 73 24.96 7.57 8.73
C LYS A 73 25.83 6.77 9.71
N LYS A 74 26.34 5.60 9.31
CA LYS A 74 27.25 4.78 10.13
C LYS A 74 28.74 5.03 9.81
N ALA A 75 29.03 5.85 8.81
CA ALA A 75 30.39 6.13 8.35
C ALA A 75 30.94 7.49 8.85
N GLU A 76 30.17 8.21 9.69
CA GLU A 76 30.52 9.47 10.34
C GLU A 76 30.65 9.25 11.86
#